data_AF-A0A523D6N1-F1
#
_entry.id   AF-A0A523D6N1-F1
#
_cell.length_a   1.000
_cell.length_b   1.000
_cell.length_c   1.000
_cell.angle_alpha   90.00
_cell.angle_beta   90.00
_cell.angle_gamma   90.00
#
_symmetry.space_group_name_H-M   'P 1'
#
loop_
_entity.id
_entity.type
_entity.pdbx_description
1 polymer ?
#
loop_
_entity_poly.entity_id
_entity_poly.type
_entity_poly.pdbx_seq_one_letter_code
_entity_poly.pdbx_strand_id
1 'polypeptide(L)'
;MYGQTEKTTLTFNFPQVLPGERTYLSIELFNSGQDSVSRLEHWIEIPTRKLSFGSARQGIAADLAGAVLKVEETPQEEDTLILHLSIQGRQPIPDGAVVEISFDVADIEPETLILPHRVEAFDDQGEEISDVDFSDARIHISLQTPDAPEIVFACFFYMH
;
A
#
# COMPACT_ATOMS: atom_id res chain seq x y z
N MET A 1 -10.58 18.28 27.80
CA MET A 1 -10.79 17.67 26.47
C MET A 1 -9.43 17.17 26.04
N TYR A 2 -9.25 15.86 25.92
CA TYR A 2 -8.02 15.30 25.37
C TYR A 2 -8.07 15.54 23.86
N GLY A 3 -7.20 16.41 23.34
CA GLY A 3 -7.00 16.53 21.91
C GLY A 3 -6.35 15.24 21.42
N GLN A 4 -7.03 14.51 20.55
CA GLN A 4 -6.33 13.53 19.72
C GLN A 4 -5.42 14.34 18.82
N THR A 5 -4.11 14.19 18.99
CA THR A 5 -3.13 14.70 18.03
C THR A 5 -3.40 13.93 16.74
N GLU A 6 -3.86 14.63 15.69
CA GLU A 6 -3.92 14.03 14.35
C GLU A 6 -2.49 13.70 13.95
N LYS A 7 -2.25 12.43 13.60
CA LYS A 7 -0.95 11.93 13.20
C LYS A 7 -0.92 11.61 11.72
N THR A 8 0.22 11.82 11.10
CA THR A 8 0.45 11.35 9.73
C THR A 8 0.36 9.82 9.73
N THR A 9 -0.48 9.28 8.86
CA THR A 9 -0.77 7.85 8.80
C THR A 9 -0.46 7.29 7.43
N LEU A 10 0.19 6.13 7.38
CA LEU A 10 0.40 5.34 6.17
C LEU A 10 -0.32 4.01 6.30
N THR A 11 -1.22 3.73 5.36
CA THR A 11 -2.02 2.50 5.37
C THR A 11 -1.84 1.72 4.08
N PHE A 12 -2.03 0.41 4.16
CA PHE A 12 -2.15 -0.45 3.00
C PHE A 12 -3.60 -0.84 2.78
N ASN A 13 -4.00 -1.00 1.51
CA ASN A 13 -5.18 -1.80 1.23
C ASN A 13 -4.93 -3.28 1.62
N PHE A 14 -6.02 -4.01 1.89
CA PHE A 14 -5.97 -5.42 2.25
C PHE A 14 -6.68 -6.25 1.18
N PRO A 15 -6.01 -6.59 0.06
CA PRO A 15 -6.66 -7.29 -1.03
C PRO A 15 -6.99 -8.74 -0.67
N GLN A 16 -8.12 -9.21 -1.19
CA GLN A 16 -8.47 -10.63 -1.25
C GLN A 16 -8.21 -11.14 -2.67
N VAL A 17 -7.44 -12.22 -2.80
CA VAL A 17 -6.96 -12.74 -4.09
C VAL A 17 -7.02 -14.27 -4.12
N LEU A 18 -7.20 -14.84 -5.31
CA LEU A 18 -7.13 -16.28 -5.53
C LEU A 18 -5.66 -16.74 -5.67
N PRO A 19 -5.32 -17.98 -5.28
CA PRO A 19 -4.01 -18.56 -5.59
C PRO A 19 -3.71 -18.52 -7.09
N GLY A 20 -2.45 -18.23 -7.46
CA GLY A 20 -2.02 -18.14 -8.87
C GLY A 20 -2.38 -16.83 -9.59
N GLU A 21 -3.17 -15.94 -8.98
CA GLU A 21 -3.57 -14.67 -9.57
C GLU A 21 -2.65 -13.51 -9.19
N ARG A 22 -2.77 -12.41 -9.94
CA ARG A 22 -2.09 -11.15 -9.62
C ARG A 22 -2.90 -10.34 -8.61
N THR A 23 -2.21 -9.75 -7.63
CA THR A 23 -2.79 -8.82 -6.66
C THR A 23 -2.09 -7.46 -6.68
N TYR A 24 -2.75 -6.46 -6.11
CA TYR A 24 -2.26 -5.09 -6.02
C TYR A 24 -2.34 -4.58 -4.58
N LEU A 25 -1.20 -4.13 -4.08
CA LEU A 25 -1.05 -3.47 -2.79
C LEU A 25 -0.88 -1.97 -3.02
N SER A 26 -1.78 -1.15 -2.50
CA SER A 26 -1.74 0.31 -2.55
C SER A 26 -1.31 0.85 -1.19
N ILE A 27 -0.33 1.75 -1.20
CA ILE A 27 0.08 2.54 -0.04
C ILE A 27 -0.67 3.87 -0.10
N GLU A 28 -1.40 4.20 0.96
CA GLU A 28 -2.14 5.45 1.09
C GLU A 28 -1.56 6.31 2.21
N LEU A 29 -1.34 7.58 1.92
CA LEU A 29 -0.87 8.60 2.85
C LEU A 29 -2.04 9.45 3.32
N PHE A 30 -2.09 9.71 4.62
CA PHE A 30 -2.96 10.69 5.25
C PHE A 30 -2.09 11.60 6.11
N ASN A 31 -1.85 12.83 5.66
CA ASN A 31 -1.04 13.79 6.40
C ASN A 31 -1.81 14.29 7.63
N SER A 32 -1.10 14.53 8.73
CA SER A 32 -1.67 15.37 9.79
C SER A 32 -1.79 16.81 9.29
N GLY A 33 -2.68 17.61 9.86
CA GLY A 33 -2.79 19.03 9.51
C GLY A 33 -1.54 19.87 9.82
N GLN A 34 -0.51 19.31 10.48
CA GLN A 34 0.74 19.99 10.83
C GLN A 34 1.97 19.47 10.07
N ASP A 35 1.89 18.25 9.52
CA ASP A 35 3.00 17.64 8.80
C ASP A 35 2.84 17.81 7.29
N SER A 36 3.97 17.90 6.59
CA SER A 36 4.02 18.05 5.14
C SER A 36 5.01 17.06 4.56
N VAL A 37 4.58 15.81 4.39
CA VAL A 37 5.43 14.72 3.89
C VAL A 37 5.92 15.05 2.48
N SER A 38 7.23 15.03 2.29
CA SER A 38 7.88 15.30 1.00
C SER A 38 8.72 14.13 0.51
N ARG A 39 9.16 13.25 1.42
CA ARG A 39 9.86 12.01 1.09
C ARG A 39 9.33 10.86 1.95
N LEU A 40 9.18 9.70 1.32
CA LEU A 40 8.86 8.43 1.99
C LEU A 40 9.88 7.38 1.59
N GLU A 41 10.35 6.63 2.59
CA GLU A 41 11.22 5.47 2.40
C GLU A 41 10.51 4.26 3.02
N HIS A 42 10.21 3.25 2.21
CA HIS A 42 9.52 2.03 2.65
C HIS A 42 10.39 0.81 2.42
N TRP A 43 10.48 -0.07 3.40
CA TRP A 43 11.10 -1.39 3.28
C TRP A 43 10.06 -2.44 3.58
N ILE A 44 9.75 -3.30 2.61
CA ILE A 44 8.73 -4.35 2.73
C ILE A 44 9.40 -5.70 2.59
N GLU A 45 9.18 -6.59 3.55
CA GLU A 45 9.66 -7.96 3.51
C GLU A 45 8.69 -8.86 2.75
N ILE A 46 9.16 -9.49 1.68
CA ILE A 46 8.36 -10.31 0.77
C ILE A 46 8.83 -11.77 0.83
N PRO A 47 7.95 -12.72 1.18
CA PRO A 47 8.27 -14.15 1.12
C PRO A 47 8.26 -14.63 -0.34
N THR A 48 9.43 -14.82 -0.94
CA THR A 48 9.59 -15.09 -2.39
C THR A 48 9.01 -16.44 -2.83
N ARG A 49 8.82 -17.38 -1.89
CA ARG A 49 8.12 -18.65 -2.14
C ARG A 49 6.61 -18.48 -2.37
N LYS A 50 6.02 -17.36 -1.91
CA LYS A 50 4.58 -17.13 -1.91
C LYS A 50 4.17 -15.96 -2.82
N LEU A 51 5.03 -14.96 -2.94
CA LEU A 51 4.81 -13.76 -3.73
C LEU A 51 6.01 -13.49 -4.62
N SER A 52 5.76 -13.14 -5.87
CA SER A 52 6.76 -12.60 -6.79
C SER A 52 6.47 -11.13 -7.03
N PHE A 53 7.46 -10.26 -6.83
CA PHE A 53 7.34 -8.85 -7.15
C PHE A 53 7.19 -8.67 -8.66
N GLY A 54 6.14 -7.96 -9.09
CA GLY A 54 5.90 -7.66 -10.49
C GLY A 54 6.38 -6.27 -10.88
N SER A 55 5.83 -5.24 -10.23
CA SER A 55 6.16 -3.84 -10.50
C SER A 55 5.67 -2.94 -9.37
N ALA A 56 6.21 -1.72 -9.29
CA ALA A 56 5.63 -0.64 -8.51
C ALA A 56 5.46 0.58 -9.40
N ARG A 57 4.32 1.26 -9.26
CA ARG A 57 4.01 2.49 -9.98
C ARG A 57 3.53 3.58 -9.02
N GLN A 58 3.70 4.82 -9.43
CA GLN A 58 3.23 5.97 -8.67
C GLN A 58 1.70 5.95 -8.58
N GLY A 59 1.20 6.19 -7.37
CA GLY A 59 -0.20 6.52 -7.15
C GLY A 59 -0.49 7.99 -7.48
N ILE A 60 -1.77 8.34 -7.51
CA ILE A 60 -2.25 9.67 -7.91
C ILE A 60 -1.66 10.78 -7.02
N ALA A 61 -1.53 10.55 -5.70
CA ALA A 61 -0.98 11.55 -4.80
C ALA A 61 0.49 11.85 -5.11
N ALA A 62 1.30 10.81 -5.37
CA ALA A 62 2.69 10.97 -5.75
C ALA A 62 2.84 11.67 -7.12
N ASP A 63 1.99 11.37 -8.08
CA ASP A 63 1.97 12.04 -9.39
C ASP A 63 1.64 13.53 -9.27
N LEU A 64 0.62 13.88 -8.46
CA LEU A 64 0.26 15.28 -8.18
C LEU A 64 1.40 16.05 -7.49
N ALA A 65 2.21 15.37 -6.69
CA ALA A 65 3.41 15.94 -6.06
C ALA A 65 4.61 16.05 -7.02
N GLY A 66 4.46 15.60 -8.28
CA GLY A 66 5.56 15.47 -9.24
C GLY A 66 6.68 14.58 -8.71
N ALA A 67 6.33 13.57 -7.91
CA ALA A 67 7.30 12.76 -7.21
C ALA A 67 8.13 11.90 -8.18
N VAL A 68 9.22 11.34 -7.67
CA VAL A 68 10.00 10.30 -8.33
C VAL A 68 9.95 9.07 -7.44
N LEU A 69 9.52 7.93 -8.00
CA LEU A 69 9.58 6.62 -7.35
C LEU A 69 10.84 5.90 -7.82
N LYS A 70 11.65 5.43 -6.87
CA LYS A 70 12.74 4.48 -7.08
C LYS A 70 12.41 3.19 -6.36
N VAL A 71 12.80 2.07 -6.97
CA VAL A 71 12.53 0.72 -6.49
C VAL A 71 13.83 -0.05 -6.50
N GLU A 72 14.19 -0.63 -5.36
CA GLU A 72 15.37 -1.47 -5.21
C GLU A 72 14.98 -2.80 -4.57
N GLU A 73 15.46 -3.89 -5.17
CA GLU A 73 15.21 -5.27 -4.74
C GLU A 73 16.48 -5.83 -4.11
N THR A 74 16.43 -6.11 -2.80
CA THR A 74 17.58 -6.69 -2.06
C THR A 74 17.22 -8.07 -1.54
N PRO A 75 17.79 -9.15 -2.10
CA PRO A 75 17.60 -10.49 -1.56
C PRO A 75 18.12 -10.57 -0.11
N GLN A 76 17.32 -11.16 0.78
CA GLN A 76 17.67 -11.39 2.17
C GLN A 76 17.37 -12.85 2.53
N GLU A 77 18.38 -13.58 3.02
CA GLU A 77 18.25 -15.02 3.29
C GLU A 77 17.77 -15.81 2.05
N GLU A 78 17.47 -17.09 2.16
CA GLU A 78 17.14 -17.92 0.99
C GLU A 78 15.75 -17.63 0.40
N ASP A 79 14.80 -17.09 1.18
CA ASP A 79 13.38 -17.02 0.81
C ASP A 79 12.71 -15.65 1.07
N THR A 80 13.48 -14.61 1.36
CA THR A 80 12.96 -13.26 1.62
C THR A 80 13.56 -12.25 0.64
N LEU A 81 12.73 -11.33 0.17
CA LEU A 81 13.14 -10.18 -0.63
C LEU A 81 12.76 -8.92 0.13
N ILE A 82 13.71 -8.00 0.31
CA ILE A 82 13.42 -6.64 0.77
C ILE A 82 13.16 -5.76 -0.45
N LEU A 83 11.94 -5.27 -0.55
CA LEU A 83 11.57 -4.24 -1.53
C LEU A 83 11.71 -2.88 -0.87
N HIS A 84 12.69 -2.10 -1.32
CA HIS A 84 12.90 -0.73 -0.90
C HIS A 84 12.27 0.22 -1.92
N LEU A 85 11.33 1.05 -1.45
CA LEU A 85 10.65 2.08 -2.23
C LEU A 85 11.04 3.46 -1.70
N SER A 86 11.67 4.26 -2.53
CA SER A 86 12.00 5.66 -2.23
C SER A 86 11.11 6.57 -3.07
N ILE A 87 10.25 7.34 -2.42
CA ILE A 87 9.31 8.28 -3.04
C ILE A 87 9.74 9.69 -2.65
N GLN A 88 10.16 10.48 -3.63
CA GLN A 88 10.58 11.86 -3.40
C GLN A 88 9.70 12.83 -4.18
N GLY A 89 8.85 13.59 -3.48
CA GLY A 89 8.07 14.69 -4.03
C GLY A 89 8.94 15.85 -4.48
N ARG A 90 8.52 16.58 -5.52
CA ARG A 90 9.04 17.93 -5.84
C ARG A 90 8.38 19.01 -5.01
N GLN A 91 7.22 18.68 -4.47
CA GLN A 91 6.43 19.45 -3.51
C GLN A 91 5.83 18.44 -2.51
N PRO A 92 5.20 18.90 -1.42
CA PRO A 92 4.53 18.02 -0.47
C PRO A 92 3.56 17.06 -1.15
N ILE A 93 3.57 15.81 -0.68
CA ILE A 93 2.72 14.74 -1.18
C ILE A 93 1.35 14.88 -0.52
N PRO A 94 0.27 15.14 -1.29
CA PRO A 94 -1.07 15.26 -0.74
C PRO A 94 -1.59 13.90 -0.26
N ASP A 95 -2.74 13.91 0.40
CA ASP A 95 -3.40 12.67 0.85
C ASP A 95 -3.83 11.79 -0.33
N GLY A 96 -3.78 10.48 -0.11
CA GLY A 96 -4.24 9.45 -1.04
C GLY A 96 -3.16 8.45 -1.43
N ALA A 97 -3.40 7.71 -2.52
CA ALA A 97 -2.51 6.64 -2.97
C ALA A 97 -1.16 7.19 -3.44
N VAL A 98 -0.07 6.76 -2.80
CA VAL A 98 1.31 7.17 -3.12
C VAL A 98 2.02 6.16 -4.03
N VAL A 99 1.81 4.86 -3.80
CA VAL A 99 2.41 3.78 -4.61
C VAL A 99 1.41 2.64 -4.74
N GLU A 100 1.36 2.05 -5.94
CA GLU A 100 0.66 0.79 -6.21
C GLU A 100 1.68 -0.26 -6.62
N ILE A 101 1.73 -1.37 -5.89
CA ILE A 101 2.66 -2.48 -6.05
C ILE A 101 1.89 -3.69 -6.55
N SER A 102 2.36 -4.34 -7.61
CA SER A 102 1.78 -5.58 -8.11
C SER A 102 2.60 -6.79 -7.68
N PHE A 103 1.93 -7.82 -7.20
CA PHE A 103 2.53 -9.11 -6.90
C PHE A 103 1.83 -10.22 -7.65
N ASP A 104 2.59 -11.19 -8.15
CA ASP A 104 2.05 -12.46 -8.62
C ASP A 104 2.04 -13.44 -7.44
N VAL A 105 0.86 -14.00 -7.12
CA VAL A 105 0.67 -14.91 -5.99
C VAL A 105 0.92 -16.35 -6.45
N ALA A 106 1.74 -17.09 -5.71
CA ALA A 106 1.97 -18.51 -6.00
C ALA A 106 0.67 -19.33 -5.83
N ASP A 107 0.63 -20.50 -6.47
CA ASP A 107 -0.44 -21.47 -6.27
C ASP A 107 -0.24 -22.19 -4.92
N ILE A 108 -0.80 -21.61 -3.86
CA ILE A 108 -0.64 -22.04 -2.46
C ILE A 108 -1.99 -22.21 -1.77
N GLU A 109 -1.97 -22.86 -0.61
CA GLU A 109 -3.17 -23.01 0.23
C GLU A 109 -3.67 -21.65 0.74
N PRO A 110 -4.99 -21.50 1.00
CA PRO A 110 -5.56 -20.29 1.55
C PRO A 110 -4.92 -19.87 2.88
N GLU A 111 -4.44 -18.64 2.94
CA GLU A 111 -3.85 -18.06 4.13
C GLU A 111 -3.86 -16.53 4.08
N THR A 112 -3.64 -15.89 5.23
CA THR A 112 -3.38 -14.45 5.29
C THR A 112 -1.89 -14.22 5.41
N LEU A 113 -1.30 -13.63 4.37
CA LEU A 113 0.08 -13.17 4.42
C LEU A 113 0.15 -11.84 5.14
N ILE A 114 1.05 -11.75 6.12
CA ILE A 114 1.46 -10.49 6.74
C ILE A 114 2.82 -10.17 6.17
N LEU A 115 2.98 -8.97 5.63
CA LEU A 115 4.24 -8.48 5.08
C LEU A 115 4.78 -7.44 6.06
N PRO A 116 5.77 -7.82 6.91
CA PRO A 116 6.45 -6.86 7.76
C PRO A 116 6.98 -5.70 6.92
N HIS A 117 6.85 -4.50 7.45
CA HIS A 117 7.42 -3.34 6.79
C HIS A 117 7.89 -2.30 7.80
N ARG A 118 8.78 -1.44 7.30
CA ARG A 118 9.24 -0.24 7.97
C ARG A 118 9.00 0.94 7.05
N VAL A 119 8.68 2.09 7.65
CA VAL A 119 8.59 3.34 6.94
C VAL A 119 9.32 4.45 7.66
N GLU A 120 9.93 5.34 6.89
CA GLU A 120 10.43 6.64 7.33
C GLU A 120 9.79 7.72 6.45
N ALA A 121 9.27 8.77 7.08
CA ALA A 121 8.73 9.93 6.38
C ALA A 121 9.58 11.16 6.71
N PHE A 122 9.77 12.03 5.74
CA PHE A 122 10.51 13.28 5.89
C PHE A 122 9.72 14.45 5.35
N ASP A 123 9.90 15.60 5.96
CA ASP A 123 9.31 16.86 5.53
C ASP A 123 10.06 17.51 4.35
N ASP A 124 9.67 18.74 3.99
CA ASP A 124 10.26 19.51 2.90
C ASP A 124 11.67 20.04 3.20
N GLN A 125 12.08 20.03 4.47
CA GLN A 125 13.41 20.40 4.95
C GLN A 125 14.34 19.17 5.04
N GLY A 126 13.78 17.97 4.89
CA GLY A 126 14.48 16.70 5.00
C GLY A 126 14.62 16.22 6.44
N GLU A 127 13.88 16.82 7.38
CA GLU A 127 13.79 16.36 8.77
C GLU A 127 12.83 15.15 8.85
N GLU A 128 13.16 14.19 9.70
CA GLU A 128 12.35 12.99 9.90
C GLU A 128 11.10 13.32 10.72
N ILE A 129 9.94 12.89 10.23
CA ILE A 129 8.66 13.03 10.92
C ILE A 129 8.54 11.86 11.90
N SER A 130 8.78 12.14 13.18
CA SER A 130 8.89 11.10 14.22
C SER A 130 7.57 10.41 14.62
N ASP A 131 6.40 10.97 14.26
CA ASP A 131 5.08 10.50 14.71
C ASP A 131 4.21 10.01 13.54
N VAL A 132 4.75 9.06 12.76
CA VAL A 132 4.03 8.40 11.67
C VAL A 132 3.42 7.09 12.17
N ASP A 133 2.09 7.00 12.14
CA ASP A 133 1.38 5.75 12.43
C ASP A 133 1.29 4.89 11.16
N PHE A 134 1.55 3.59 11.28
CA PHE A 134 1.45 2.64 10.17
C PHE A 134 1.11 1.22 10.66
N SER A 135 0.69 0.35 9.74
CA SER A 135 0.35 -1.05 10.03
C SER A 135 0.82 -1.98 8.94
N ASP A 136 1.25 -3.20 9.29
CA ASP A 136 1.72 -4.18 8.32
C ASP A 136 0.72 -4.46 7.20
N ALA A 137 1.26 -4.59 5.99
CA ALA A 137 0.50 -4.97 4.82
C ALA A 137 -0.01 -6.40 4.97
N ARG A 138 -1.23 -6.65 4.49
CA ARG A 138 -1.85 -7.98 4.53
C ARG A 138 -2.48 -8.33 3.20
N ILE A 139 -2.28 -9.58 2.78
CA ILE A 139 -2.91 -10.13 1.58
C ILE A 139 -3.68 -11.37 2.01
N HIS A 140 -4.99 -11.39 1.74
CA HIS A 140 -5.83 -12.53 2.06
C HIS A 140 -5.97 -13.44 0.84
N ILE A 141 -5.35 -14.61 0.89
CA ILE A 141 -5.42 -15.61 -0.18
C ILE A 141 -6.55 -16.56 0.15
N SER A 142 -7.54 -16.67 -0.74
CA SER A 142 -8.74 -17.46 -0.51
C SER A 142 -9.23 -18.13 -1.79
N LEU A 143 -10.00 -19.21 -1.68
CA LEU A 143 -10.62 -19.87 -2.83
C LEU A 143 -11.96 -19.23 -3.25
N GLN A 144 -12.38 -18.19 -2.53
CA GLN A 144 -13.62 -17.47 -2.80
C GLN A 144 -13.26 -16.07 -3.29
N THR A 145 -13.82 -15.65 -4.42
CA THR A 145 -13.81 -14.22 -4.77
C THR A 145 -14.65 -13.46 -3.75
N PRO A 146 -14.30 -12.21 -3.38
CA PRO A 146 -15.15 -11.40 -2.51
C PRO A 146 -16.57 -11.39 -3.09
N ASP A 147 -17.56 -11.71 -2.25
CA ASP A 147 -18.97 -11.77 -2.65
C ASP A 147 -19.32 -10.46 -3.36
N ALA A 148 -19.61 -10.53 -4.66
CA ALA A 148 -20.21 -9.41 -5.35
C ALA A 148 -21.46 -9.02 -4.56
N PRO A 149 -21.70 -7.73 -4.25
CA PRO A 149 -22.93 -7.34 -3.58
C PRO A 149 -24.10 -7.91 -4.38
N GLU A 150 -25.04 -8.57 -3.70
CA GLU A 150 -26.25 -9.07 -4.35
C GLU A 150 -26.90 -7.91 -5.09
N ILE A 151 -26.71 -7.84 -6.41
CA ILE A 151 -27.40 -6.87 -7.25
C ILE A 151 -28.84 -7.34 -7.27
N VAL A 152 -29.63 -6.85 -6.33
CA VAL A 152 -31.08 -6.90 -6.40
C VAL A 152 -31.46 -6.04 -7.60
N PHE A 153 -31.62 -6.68 -8.76
CA PHE A 153 -32.29 -6.10 -9.91
C PHE A 153 -33.75 -5.85 -9.49
N ALA A 154 -34.01 -4.71 -8.84
CA ALA A 154 -35.34 -4.19 -8.70
C ALA A 154 -35.80 -3.71 -10.08
N CYS A 155 -36.32 -4.63 -10.89
CA CYS A 155 -37.09 -4.31 -12.08
C CYS A 155 -38.34 -3.55 -11.65
N PHE A 156 -38.25 -2.22 -11.54
CA PHE A 156 -39.41 -1.34 -11.48
C PHE A 156 -40.07 -1.33 -12.85
N PHE A 157 -41.01 -2.25 -13.08
CA PHE A 157 -41.99 -2.08 -14.16
C PHE A 157 -42.93 -0.95 -13.76
N TYR A 158 -42.59 0.26 -14.21
CA TYR A 158 -43.53 1.38 -14.28
C TYR A 158 -44.52 1.06 -15.41
N MET A 159 -45.71 0.55 -15.08
CA MET A 159 -46.83 0.53 -16.03
C MET A 159 -47.70 1.75 -15.79
N HIS A 160 -47.89 2.51 -16.86
CA HIS A 160 -48.71 3.72 -16.98
C HIS A 160 -50.17 3.52 -16.57
#